data_AF-A0A0F9UD72-F1
#
_entry.id   AF-A0A0F9UD72-F1
#
_cell.length_a   1.000
_cell.length_b   1.000
_cell.length_c   1.000
_cell.angle_alpha   90.00
_cell.angle_beta   90.00
_cell.angle_gamma   90.00
#
_symmetry.space_group_name_H-M   'P 1'
#
loop_
_entity.id
_entity.type
_entity.pdbx_description
1 polymer ?
#
loop_
_entity_poly.entity_id
_entity_poly.type
_entity_poly.pdbx_seq_one_letter_code
_entity_poly.pdbx_strand_id
1 'polypeptide(L)'
;MTKGGPKGQRGENIVARVLSRLWPSAHRGNQKTGAGLTGAEASPDIEGTPLWAEVKWYKDQVRYSMYYRQTEESQAVSGDPRPVAVIGKINYGKWMIHMALEDFIKLIEEERKADRTVCPVECGPSGLYSIVLDHVIHAHSMDYEEAQLAMLKAGMVMK
;
A
#
# COMPACT_ATOMS: atom_id res chain seq x y z
N MET A 1 -10.11 17.41 -24.42
CA MET A 1 -10.18 17.44 -22.94
C MET A 1 -11.13 16.34 -22.47
N THR A 2 -10.63 15.14 -22.17
CA THR A 2 -11.45 14.07 -21.57
C THR A 2 -11.55 14.33 -20.07
N LYS A 3 -12.72 14.83 -19.63
CA LYS A 3 -13.11 14.87 -18.20
C LYS A 3 -12.74 13.54 -17.54
N GLY A 4 -12.08 13.59 -16.38
CA GLY A 4 -11.95 12.42 -15.50
C GLY A 4 -13.35 11.88 -15.25
N GLY A 5 -13.67 10.73 -15.86
CA GLY A 5 -15.04 10.24 -15.90
C GLY A 5 -15.50 9.70 -14.53
N PRO A 6 -16.81 9.43 -14.37
CA PRO A 6 -17.38 8.77 -13.19
C PRO A 6 -16.69 7.45 -12.79
N LYS A 7 -15.95 6.84 -13.71
CA LYS A 7 -15.21 5.58 -13.51
C LYS A 7 -13.97 5.75 -12.62
N GLY A 8 -13.27 6.89 -12.69
CA GLY A 8 -12.10 7.18 -11.83
C GLY A 8 -12.51 7.27 -10.36
N GLN A 9 -13.48 8.17 -10.11
CA GLN A 9 -14.10 8.36 -8.79
C GLN A 9 -14.66 7.06 -8.18
N ARG A 10 -15.25 6.18 -9.00
CA ARG A 10 -15.72 4.88 -8.50
C ARG A 10 -14.57 3.99 -8.01
N GLY A 11 -13.45 3.97 -8.72
CA GLY A 11 -12.26 3.22 -8.32
C GLY A 11 -11.71 3.72 -6.99
N GLU A 12 -11.51 5.04 -6.88
CA GLU A 12 -11.01 5.70 -5.67
C GLU A 12 -11.91 5.41 -4.45
N ASN A 13 -13.23 5.54 -4.61
CA ASN A 13 -14.19 5.24 -3.53
C ASN A 13 -14.13 3.78 -3.07
N ILE A 14 -13.92 2.83 -3.99
CA ILE A 14 -13.76 1.42 -3.63
C ILE A 14 -12.47 1.21 -2.85
N VAL A 15 -11.36 1.78 -3.32
CA VAL A 15 -10.06 1.68 -2.65
C VAL A 15 -10.11 2.32 -1.27
N ALA A 16 -10.64 3.54 -1.13
CA ALA A 16 -10.83 4.21 0.15
C ALA A 16 -11.58 3.33 1.16
N ARG A 17 -12.70 2.71 0.75
CA ARG A 17 -13.48 1.80 1.60
C ARG A 17 -12.74 0.53 1.99
N VAL A 18 -11.89 0.00 1.12
CA VAL A 18 -11.07 -1.18 1.45
C VAL A 18 -9.99 -0.78 2.45
N LEU A 19 -9.29 0.33 2.19
CA LEU A 19 -8.25 0.84 3.07
C LEU A 19 -8.80 1.33 4.41
N SER A 20 -10.06 1.75 4.49
CA SER A 20 -10.69 2.18 5.75
C SER A 20 -10.79 1.07 6.79
N ARG A 21 -10.56 -0.19 6.40
CA ARG A 21 -10.46 -1.33 7.32
C ARG A 21 -9.13 -1.36 8.07
N LEU A 22 -8.08 -0.80 7.48
CA LEU A 22 -6.75 -0.65 8.06
C LEU A 22 -6.57 0.72 8.70
N TRP A 23 -6.97 1.76 7.97
CA TRP A 23 -6.86 3.15 8.40
C TRP A 23 -8.25 3.79 8.41
N PRO A 24 -8.96 3.82 9.55
CA PRO A 24 -10.36 4.25 9.62
C PRO A 24 -10.65 5.65 9.05
N SER A 25 -9.64 6.52 9.00
CA SER A 25 -9.71 7.85 8.39
C SER A 25 -9.63 7.86 6.85
N ALA A 26 -9.40 6.72 6.20
CA ALA A 26 -9.20 6.63 4.77
C ALA A 26 -10.44 7.10 3.99
N HIS A 27 -10.25 8.08 3.12
CA HIS A 27 -11.30 8.64 2.28
C HIS A 27 -10.72 9.08 0.93
N ARG A 28 -11.60 9.34 -0.04
CA ARG A 28 -11.19 9.86 -1.34
C ARG A 28 -10.68 11.29 -1.19
N GLY A 29 -9.54 11.60 -1.79
CA GLY A 29 -8.98 12.95 -1.82
C GLY A 29 -9.89 13.93 -2.56
N ASN A 30 -9.80 15.21 -2.17
CA ASN A 30 -10.57 16.29 -2.77
C ASN A 30 -9.84 16.88 -3.98
N GLN A 31 -9.64 16.06 -5.02
CA GLN A 31 -9.11 16.55 -6.29
C GLN A 31 -10.11 17.52 -6.91
N LYS A 32 -9.77 18.82 -6.92
CA LYS A 32 -10.56 19.83 -7.63
C LYS A 32 -10.52 19.48 -9.13
N THR A 33 -11.67 19.19 -9.71
CA THR A 33 -11.81 18.97 -11.15
C THR A 33 -11.52 20.26 -11.91
N GLY A 34 -10.27 20.45 -12.30
CA GLY A 34 -9.79 21.53 -13.15
C GLY A 34 -8.41 21.14 -13.66
N ALA A 35 -8.23 21.09 -14.97
CA ALA A 35 -6.94 20.81 -15.56
C ALA A 35 -5.89 21.81 -15.05
N GLY A 36 -4.83 21.30 -14.42
CA GLY A 36 -3.67 22.11 -14.07
C GLY A 36 -3.49 22.42 -12.59
N LEU A 37 -3.60 21.44 -11.70
CA LEU A 37 -2.95 21.57 -10.38
C LEU A 37 -1.44 21.39 -10.61
N THR A 38 -0.79 22.47 -11.04
CA THR A 38 0.66 22.61 -11.03
C THR A 38 1.06 23.21 -9.69
N GLY A 39 1.91 22.54 -8.90
CA GLY A 39 2.41 23.07 -7.63
C GLY A 39 1.76 22.46 -6.39
N ALA A 40 1.82 23.19 -5.28
CA ALA A 40 1.44 22.79 -3.91
C ALA A 40 -0.04 22.38 -3.70
N GLU A 41 -0.83 22.28 -4.76
CA GLU A 41 -2.23 21.84 -4.74
C GLU A 41 -2.42 20.40 -5.23
N ALA A 42 -1.34 19.67 -5.54
CA ALA A 42 -1.45 18.24 -5.81
C ALA A 42 -1.98 17.52 -4.55
N SER A 43 -2.98 16.67 -4.72
CA SER A 43 -3.57 15.85 -3.65
C SER A 43 -3.61 14.40 -4.11
N PRO A 44 -3.30 13.44 -3.22
CA PRO A 44 -3.40 12.03 -3.56
C PRO A 44 -4.86 11.64 -3.83
N ASP A 45 -5.07 10.57 -4.58
CA ASP A 45 -6.41 10.03 -4.84
C ASP A 45 -7.08 9.56 -3.54
N ILE A 46 -6.29 9.08 -2.57
CA ILE A 46 -6.76 8.64 -1.25
C ILE A 46 -6.04 9.44 -0.15
N GLU A 47 -6.83 10.02 0.75
CA GLU A 47 -6.38 10.73 1.94
C GLU A 47 -6.74 9.97 3.22
N GLY A 48 -6.19 10.40 4.36
CA GLY A 48 -6.41 9.75 5.66
C GLY A 48 -5.75 8.36 5.78
N THR A 49 -4.70 8.13 4.98
CA THR A 49 -3.82 6.96 5.06
C THR A 49 -2.38 7.44 5.20
N PRO A 50 -1.45 6.62 5.72
CA PRO A 50 -0.04 6.95 5.77
C PRO A 50 0.62 6.94 4.38
N LEU A 51 -0.13 6.66 3.31
CA LEU A 51 0.36 6.62 1.94
C LEU A 51 -0.02 7.90 1.17
N TRP A 52 0.84 8.30 0.25
CA TRP A 52 0.46 9.11 -0.90
C TRP A 52 0.02 8.16 -2.02
N ALA A 53 -1.29 7.87 -2.07
CA ALA A 53 -1.83 6.83 -2.93
C ALA A 53 -2.47 7.38 -4.21
N GLU A 54 -2.10 6.81 -5.35
CA GLU A 54 -2.70 7.03 -6.67
C GLU A 54 -3.48 5.79 -7.11
N VAL A 55 -4.68 5.94 -7.66
CA VAL A 55 -5.59 4.87 -8.05
C VAL A 55 -5.71 4.78 -9.57
N LYS A 56 -5.44 3.60 -10.13
CA LYS A 56 -5.47 3.35 -11.57
C LYS A 56 -6.31 2.14 -11.92
N TRP A 57 -7.41 2.37 -12.64
CA TRP A 57 -8.26 1.29 -13.16
C TRP A 57 -8.21 1.25 -14.68
N TYR A 58 -7.65 0.17 -15.22
CA TYR A 58 -7.54 -0.07 -16.66
C TYR A 58 -8.21 -1.37 -17.08
N LYS A 59 -8.54 -1.48 -18.37
CA LYS A 59 -9.12 -2.70 -18.96
C LYS A 59 -8.06 -3.79 -19.16
N ASP A 60 -6.87 -3.41 -19.63
CA ASP A 60 -5.90 -4.39 -20.14
C ASP A 60 -4.62 -4.43 -19.30
N GLN A 61 -4.02 -3.26 -19.01
CA GLN A 61 -2.78 -3.18 -18.23
C GLN A 61 -2.69 -1.88 -17.43
N VAL A 62 -2.04 -1.94 -16.28
CA VAL A 62 -1.64 -0.77 -15.48
C VAL A 62 -0.14 -0.59 -15.66
N ARG A 63 0.29 0.59 -16.12
CA ARG A 63 1.71 0.93 -16.30
C ARG A 63 2.32 1.39 -14.97
N TYR A 64 2.44 0.47 -14.01
CA TYR A 64 2.80 0.78 -12.62
C TYR A 64 4.05 1.65 -12.51
N SER A 65 5.16 1.31 -13.17
CA SER A 65 6.41 2.09 -13.07
C SER A 65 6.27 3.53 -13.58
N MET A 66 5.46 3.74 -14.63
CA MET A 66 5.22 5.08 -15.16
C MET A 66 4.35 5.89 -14.20
N TYR A 67 3.26 5.31 -13.70
CA TYR A 67 2.40 6.00 -12.74
C TYR A 67 3.11 6.25 -11.41
N TYR A 68 3.93 5.31 -10.95
CA TYR A 68 4.71 5.45 -9.72
C TYR A 68 5.63 6.67 -9.81
N ARG A 69 6.40 6.79 -10.90
CA ARG A 69 7.25 7.95 -11.15
C ARG A 69 6.44 9.26 -11.21
N GLN A 70 5.30 9.28 -11.90
CA GLN A 70 4.43 10.47 -11.95
C GLN A 70 3.88 10.85 -10.57
N THR A 71 3.56 9.85 -9.74
CA THR A 71 3.08 10.05 -8.39
C THR A 71 4.20 10.56 -7.47
N GLU A 72 5.43 10.05 -7.57
CA GLU A 72 6.61 10.60 -6.89
C GLU A 72 6.86 12.06 -7.26
N GLU A 73 6.81 12.39 -8.56
CA GLU A 73 6.96 13.77 -9.03
C GLU A 73 5.86 14.67 -8.45
N SER A 74 4.60 14.20 -8.41
CA SER A 74 3.46 14.96 -7.86
C SER A 74 3.57 15.17 -6.35
N GLN A 75 3.96 14.13 -5.62
CA GLN A 75 4.20 14.20 -4.20
C GLN A 75 5.34 15.17 -3.89
N ALA A 76 6.48 15.05 -4.58
CA ALA A 76 7.63 15.91 -4.36
C ALA A 76 7.27 17.40 -4.54
N VAL A 77 6.42 17.71 -5.53
CA VAL A 77 5.89 19.06 -5.76
C VAL A 77 4.97 19.54 -4.63
N SER A 78 4.21 18.63 -4.01
CA SER A 78 3.36 18.96 -2.85
C SER A 78 4.14 19.17 -1.55
N GLY A 79 5.36 18.62 -1.45
CA GLY A 79 6.16 18.60 -0.24
C GLY A 79 5.68 17.61 0.83
N ASP A 80 4.77 16.69 0.48
CA ASP A 80 4.26 15.69 1.40
C ASP A 80 5.27 14.53 1.59
N PRO A 81 5.57 14.15 2.84
CA PRO A 81 6.63 13.19 3.14
C PRO A 81 6.18 11.71 3.13
N ARG A 82 4.88 11.43 2.93
CA ARG A 82 4.36 10.05 2.98
C ARG A 82 5.04 9.17 1.91
N PRO A 83 5.14 7.84 2.06
CA PRO A 83 5.56 6.97 0.97
C PRO A 83 4.55 6.93 -0.19
N VAL A 84 5.05 6.76 -1.43
CA VAL A 84 4.21 6.67 -2.64
C VAL A 84 3.68 5.25 -2.83
N ALA A 85 2.41 5.15 -3.22
CA ALA A 85 1.83 3.88 -3.66
C ALA A 85 0.91 4.07 -4.88
N VAL A 86 1.00 3.15 -5.84
CA VAL A 86 0.03 3.05 -6.95
C VAL A 86 -0.87 1.84 -6.73
N ILE A 87 -2.16 2.08 -6.59
CA ILE A 87 -3.18 1.07 -6.37
C ILE A 87 -3.91 0.83 -7.68
N GLY A 88 -3.59 -0.31 -8.30
CA GLY A 88 -4.04 -0.64 -9.65
C GLY A 88 -5.07 -1.76 -9.67
N LYS A 89 -5.99 -1.71 -10.64
CA LYS A 89 -6.85 -2.84 -11.02
C LYS A 89 -6.90 -3.00 -12.52
N ILE A 90 -6.75 -4.25 -12.96
CA ILE A 90 -7.00 -4.65 -14.35
C ILE A 90 -8.37 -5.33 -14.42
N ASN A 91 -9.31 -4.72 -15.14
CA ASN A 91 -10.66 -5.24 -15.41
C ASN A 91 -11.38 -5.80 -14.16
N TYR A 92 -11.83 -7.06 -14.22
CA TYR A 92 -12.45 -7.82 -13.12
C TYR A 92 -11.44 -8.47 -12.17
N GLY A 93 -10.15 -8.17 -12.31
CA GLY A 93 -9.08 -8.69 -11.47
C GLY A 93 -9.09 -8.12 -10.05
N LYS A 94 -8.05 -8.46 -9.29
CA LYS A 94 -7.84 -7.94 -7.93
C LYS A 94 -7.24 -6.54 -7.96
N TRP A 95 -7.46 -5.79 -6.89
CA TRP A 95 -6.70 -4.58 -6.60
C TRP A 95 -5.31 -4.98 -6.12
N MET A 96 -4.29 -4.33 -6.67
CA MET A 96 -2.89 -4.54 -6.32
C MET A 96 -2.29 -3.21 -5.88
N ILE A 97 -1.37 -3.24 -4.93
CA ILE A 97 -0.59 -2.08 -4.50
C ILE A 97 0.82 -2.25 -5.05
N HIS A 98 1.35 -1.20 -5.66
CA HIS A 98 2.73 -1.12 -6.14
C HIS A 98 3.42 0.04 -5.43
N MET A 99 4.48 -0.26 -4.70
CA MET A 99 5.30 0.72 -3.98
C MET A 99 6.75 0.22 -3.88
N ALA A 100 7.68 1.11 -3.54
CA ALA A 100 9.05 0.71 -3.23
C ALA A 100 9.07 -0.24 -2.02
N LEU A 101 9.97 -1.21 -2.05
CA LEU A 101 10.09 -2.21 -0.98
C LEU A 101 10.53 -1.56 0.33
N GLU A 102 11.45 -0.61 0.25
CA GLU A 102 11.99 0.15 1.37
C GLU A 102 10.88 0.93 2.08
N ASP A 103 9.96 1.51 1.31
CA ASP A 103 8.82 2.25 1.84
C ASP A 103 7.78 1.33 2.47
N PHE A 104 7.58 0.14 1.89
CA PHE A 104 6.73 -0.87 2.50
C PHE A 104 7.29 -1.32 3.85
N ILE A 105 8.59 -1.58 3.94
CA ILE A 105 9.25 -1.97 5.20
C ILE A 105 9.08 -0.88 6.25
N LYS A 106 9.40 0.38 5.91
CA LYS A 106 9.25 1.52 6.83
C LYS A 106 7.82 1.66 7.34
N LEU A 107 6.83 1.54 6.46
CA LEU A 107 5.42 1.60 6.84
C LEU A 107 5.07 0.54 7.90
N ILE A 108 5.50 -0.71 7.69
CA ILE A 108 5.26 -1.79 8.65
C ILE A 108 5.96 -1.52 10.00
N GLU A 109 7.16 -0.97 9.98
CA GLU A 109 7.88 -0.60 11.20
C GLU A 109 7.20 0.52 11.98
N GLU A 110 6.66 1.53 11.29
CA GLU A 110 5.92 2.64 11.89
C GLU A 110 4.62 2.17 12.54
N GLU A 111 3.85 1.34 11.85
CA GLU A 111 2.61 0.75 12.39
C GLU A 111 2.89 -0.12 13.63
N ARG A 112 3.97 -0.91 13.62
CA ARG A 112 4.38 -1.70 14.80
C ARG A 112 4.78 -0.83 15.99
N LYS A 113 5.40 0.33 15.75
CA LYS A 113 5.73 1.28 16.82
C LYS A 113 4.47 1.90 17.40
N ALA A 114 3.52 2.29 16.55
CA ALA A 114 2.24 2.85 16.96
C ALA A 114 1.46 1.89 17.88
N ASP A 115 1.41 0.60 17.54
CA ASP A 115 0.73 -0.44 18.32
C ASP A 115 1.35 -0.64 19.72
N ARG A 116 2.68 -0.61 19.81
CA ARG A 116 3.42 -0.73 21.10
C ARG A 116 3.19 0.43 22.06
N THR A 117 2.80 1.59 21.57
CA THR A 117 2.49 2.75 22.41
C THR A 117 1.10 2.69 23.06
N VAL A 118 0.20 1.80 22.61
CA VAL A 118 -1.20 1.78 23.06
C VAL A 118 -1.44 0.83 24.25
N CYS A 119 -0.49 -0.05 24.63
CA CYS A 119 -0.61 -0.88 25.83
C CYS A 119 0.74 -1.20 26.48
N PRO A 120 1.12 -0.56 27.61
CA PRO A 120 2.23 -1.02 28.43
C PRO A 120 1.82 -2.16 29.41
N VAL A 121 0.62 -2.74 29.31
CA VAL A 121 0.13 -3.74 30.28
C VAL A 121 -0.63 -4.87 29.58
N GLU A 122 -0.08 -6.08 29.69
CA GLU A 122 -0.70 -7.42 29.61
C GLU A 122 -2.15 -7.56 29.11
N CYS A 123 -2.44 -7.12 27.89
CA CYS A 123 -3.62 -7.58 27.17
C CYS A 123 -3.18 -8.67 26.19
N GLY A 124 -3.65 -9.90 26.43
CA GLY A 124 -3.45 -11.04 25.53
C GLY A 124 -3.91 -10.75 24.10
N PRO A 125 -3.58 -11.62 23.13
CA PRO A 125 -3.57 -11.29 21.72
C PRO A 125 -4.98 -11.05 21.16
N SER A 126 -5.50 -9.83 21.28
CA SER A 126 -6.51 -9.30 20.38
C SER A 126 -5.81 -8.78 19.12
N GLY A 127 -5.16 -9.68 18.38
CA GLY A 127 -4.17 -9.31 17.37
C GLY A 127 -4.29 -10.14 16.09
N LEU A 128 -5.48 -10.18 15.47
CA LEU A 128 -5.64 -10.74 14.12
C LEU A 128 -4.68 -10.09 13.10
N TYR A 129 -4.18 -8.88 13.40
CA TYR A 129 -3.15 -8.17 12.63
C TYR A 129 -1.71 -8.65 12.89
N SER A 130 -1.37 -9.07 14.12
CA SER A 130 -0.04 -9.59 14.45
C SER A 130 0.20 -10.95 13.79
N ILE A 131 -0.80 -11.83 13.75
CA ILE A 131 -0.62 -13.21 13.26
C ILE A 131 -0.37 -13.23 11.73
N VAL A 132 -1.03 -12.36 10.97
CA VAL A 132 -0.91 -12.37 9.49
C VAL A 132 0.41 -11.77 9.03
N LEU A 133 0.89 -10.70 9.68
CA LEU A 133 2.18 -10.08 9.33
C LEU A 133 3.37 -10.90 9.81
N ASP A 134 3.30 -11.50 11.00
CA ASP A 134 4.40 -12.34 11.49
C ASP A 134 4.54 -13.64 10.70
N HIS A 135 3.44 -14.28 10.26
CA HIS A 135 3.52 -15.50 9.44
C HIS A 135 4.04 -15.25 8.02
N VAL A 136 3.77 -14.09 7.42
CA VAL A 136 4.27 -13.76 6.07
C VAL A 136 5.75 -13.39 6.11
N ILE A 137 6.22 -12.74 7.18
CA ILE A 137 7.64 -12.35 7.30
C ILE A 137 8.52 -13.52 7.76
N HIS A 138 8.07 -14.36 8.71
CA HIS A 138 8.86 -15.53 9.15
C HIS A 138 9.07 -16.57 8.04
N ALA A 139 8.13 -16.70 7.11
CA ALA A 139 8.28 -17.59 5.96
C ALA A 139 9.32 -17.11 4.93
N HIS A 140 9.72 -15.82 5.00
CA HIS A 140 10.64 -15.20 4.05
C HIS A 140 11.97 -14.73 4.67
N SER A 141 12.14 -14.84 5.99
CA SER A 141 13.39 -14.52 6.69
C SER A 141 14.27 -15.73 7.00
N MET A 142 13.88 -16.93 6.58
CA MET A 142 14.83 -18.05 6.53
C MET A 142 15.68 -17.86 5.29
N ASP A 143 16.98 -17.65 5.50
CA ASP A 143 17.96 -17.70 4.44
C ASP A 143 17.80 -19.03 3.68
N TYR A 144 17.90 -19.01 2.36
CA TYR A 144 17.64 -20.20 1.54
C TYR A 144 18.53 -21.38 1.98
N GLU A 145 19.73 -21.07 2.47
CA GLU A 145 20.65 -22.04 3.06
C GLU A 145 20.16 -22.62 4.40
N GLU A 146 19.54 -21.81 5.27
CA GLU A 146 18.96 -22.31 6.53
C GLU A 146 17.73 -23.20 6.29
N ALA A 147 16.92 -22.86 5.29
CA ALA A 147 15.80 -23.69 4.85
C ALA A 147 16.29 -25.04 4.29
N GLN A 148 17.32 -25.02 3.45
CA GLN A 148 17.94 -26.25 2.95
C GLN A 148 18.54 -27.09 4.08
N LEU A 149 19.23 -26.47 5.05
CA LEU A 149 19.83 -27.17 6.18
C LEU A 149 18.78 -27.82 7.09
N ALA A 150 17.66 -27.13 7.32
CA ALA A 150 16.53 -27.65 8.08
C ALA A 150 15.85 -28.82 7.37
N MET A 151 15.66 -28.75 6.06
CA MET A 151 15.08 -29.83 5.25
C MET A 151 15.99 -31.07 5.17
N LEU A 152 17.31 -30.87 5.05
CA LEU A 152 18.31 -31.93 5.13
C LEU A 152 18.32 -32.62 6.49
N LYS A 153 18.27 -31.86 7.59
CA LYS A 153 18.17 -32.40 8.96
C LYS A 153 16.87 -33.16 9.20
N ALA A 154 15.79 -32.78 8.52
CA ALA A 154 14.50 -33.47 8.55
C ALA A 154 14.43 -34.72 7.66
N GLY A 155 15.52 -35.09 6.97
CA GLY A 155 15.57 -36.27 6.10
C GLY A 155 14.77 -36.13 4.80
N MET A 156 14.38 -34.90 4.42
CA MET A 156 13.64 -34.63 3.19
C MET A 156 14.61 -34.46 2.03
N VAL A 157 14.72 -35.49 1.18
CA VAL A 157 15.49 -35.42 -0.07
C VAL A 157 14.63 -34.78 -1.15
N MET A 158 15.04 -33.64 -1.71
CA MET A 158 14.41 -33.09 -2.91
C MET A 158 14.87 -33.89 -4.13
N LYS A 159 13.93 -34.33 -4.96
CA LYS A 159 14.18 -34.77 -6.33
C LYS A 159 14.20 -33.57 -7.27
#